data_AF-A0AAW1TU61-F1
#
_entry.id   AF-A0AAW1TU61-F1
#
_cell.length_a   1.000
_cell.length_b   1.000
_cell.length_c   1.000
_cell.angle_alpha   90.00
_cell.angle_beta   90.00
_cell.angle_gamma   90.00
#
_symmetry.space_group_name_H-M   'P 1'
#
loop_
_entity.id
_entity.type
_entity.pdbx_description
1 polymer ?
#
loop_
_entity_poly.entity_id
_entity_poly.type
_entity_poly.pdbx_seq_one_letter_code
_entity_poly.pdbx_strand_id
1 'polypeptide(L)'
;MKVEGFEVNEEWWQSKYSCPTFIHLKFPKFPLEKEMLNPHYALLFCYFNSGHAFEDYVKCYRGNLVIIIGPSYGKGRHTDPQPFEAKFPSSEWYLDCYKEIKQTKDFIACYVKQQTDINKIK
;
A
#
# COMPACT_ATOMS: atom_id res chain seq x y z
N MET A 1 0.58 -5.79 18.36
CA MET A 1 0.32 -5.39 16.96
C MET A 1 1.09 -6.35 16.07
N LYS A 2 0.44 -6.95 15.05
CA LYS A 2 1.07 -7.89 14.12
C LYS A 2 1.34 -7.19 12.79
N VAL A 3 2.52 -7.39 12.22
CA VAL A 3 2.96 -6.80 10.95
C VAL A 3 3.46 -7.93 10.05
N GLU A 4 3.06 -7.91 8.79
CA GLU A 4 3.49 -8.86 7.76
C GLU A 4 4.05 -8.07 6.58
N GLY A 5 5.24 -8.43 6.10
CA GLY A 5 5.84 -7.82 4.92
C GLY A 5 5.53 -8.62 3.67
N PHE A 6 5.24 -7.93 2.57
CA PHE A 6 5.05 -8.52 1.25
C PHE A 6 6.01 -7.86 0.28
N GLU A 7 6.84 -8.64 -0.38
CA GLU A 7 7.89 -8.15 -1.26
C GLU A 7 7.86 -8.85 -2.61
N VAL A 8 7.99 -8.09 -3.69
CA VAL A 8 7.87 -8.64 -5.05
C VAL A 8 9.14 -9.36 -5.50
N ASN A 9 10.32 -8.83 -5.15
CA ASN A 9 11.61 -9.36 -5.63
C ASN A 9 12.30 -10.24 -4.56
N GLU A 10 11.91 -11.52 -4.51
CA GLU A 10 12.49 -12.50 -3.58
C GLU A 10 14.02 -12.59 -3.69
N GLU A 11 14.54 -12.64 -4.92
CA GLU A 11 15.98 -12.78 -5.18
C GLU A 11 16.79 -11.63 -4.56
N TRP A 12 16.30 -10.39 -4.69
CA TRP A 12 16.93 -9.21 -4.08
C TRP A 12 16.96 -9.33 -2.56
N TRP A 13 15.81 -9.64 -1.95
CA TRP A 13 15.65 -9.70 -0.49
C TRP A 13 16.34 -10.90 0.16
N GLN A 14 16.61 -11.97 -0.58
CA GLN A 14 17.42 -13.10 -0.14
C GLN A 14 18.91 -12.93 -0.47
N SER A 15 19.28 -11.91 -1.26
CA SER A 15 20.67 -11.66 -1.60
C SER A 15 21.47 -11.14 -0.40
N LYS A 16 22.79 -11.33 -0.45
CA LYS A 16 23.74 -10.76 0.51
C LYS A 16 23.82 -9.22 0.51
N TYR A 17 23.17 -8.57 -0.46
CA TYR A 17 23.15 -7.11 -0.60
C TYR A 17 21.88 -6.49 -0.02
N SER A 18 20.93 -7.32 0.42
CA SER A 18 19.71 -6.85 1.06
C SER A 18 20.00 -6.19 2.41
N CYS A 19 19.13 -5.26 2.78
CA CYS A 19 19.11 -4.72 4.14
C CYS A 19 18.63 -5.81 5.12
N PRO A 20 19.02 -5.73 6.41
CA PRO A 20 18.47 -6.61 7.43
C PRO A 20 16.94 -6.58 7.46
N THR A 21 16.33 -7.76 7.60
CA THR A 21 14.88 -7.91 7.74
C THR A 21 14.50 -7.91 9.21
N PHE A 22 13.58 -7.03 9.58
CA PHE A 22 13.09 -6.89 10.97
C PHE A 22 11.69 -7.49 11.17
N ILE A 23 11.07 -7.96 10.08
CA ILE A 23 9.76 -8.59 10.03
C ILE A 23 9.82 -9.78 9.08
N HIS A 24 8.87 -10.71 9.23
CA HIS A 24 8.73 -11.82 8.28
C HIS A 24 8.24 -11.29 6.92
N LEU A 25 8.99 -11.62 5.86
CA LEU A 25 8.67 -11.27 4.48
C LEU A 25 8.03 -12.47 3.77
N LYS A 26 6.92 -12.22 3.11
CA LYS A 26 6.26 -13.13 2.17
C LYS A 26 6.54 -12.66 0.75
N PHE A 27 6.80 -13.60 -0.14
CA PHE A 27 7.07 -13.34 -1.55
C PHE A 27 5.91 -13.89 -2.38
N PRO A 28 4.90 -13.07 -2.69
CA PRO A 28 3.74 -13.54 -3.41
C PRO A 28 4.07 -13.83 -4.88
N LYS A 29 3.46 -14.88 -5.41
CA LYS A 29 3.48 -15.17 -6.85
C LYS A 29 2.33 -14.41 -7.52
N PHE A 30 2.57 -13.94 -8.73
CA PHE A 30 1.57 -13.27 -9.54
C PHE A 30 0.99 -14.27 -10.57
N PRO A 31 -0.34 -14.31 -10.78
CA PRO A 31 -1.37 -13.46 -10.16
C PRO A 31 -1.57 -13.78 -8.68
N LEU A 32 -1.91 -12.76 -7.89
CA LEU A 32 -2.10 -12.90 -6.44
C LEU A 32 -3.21 -13.89 -6.10
N GLU A 33 -2.96 -14.76 -5.12
CA GLU A 33 -3.97 -15.68 -4.60
C GLU A 33 -5.11 -14.90 -3.92
N LYS A 34 -6.35 -15.40 -4.07
CA LYS A 34 -7.49 -14.85 -3.34
C LYS A 34 -7.27 -15.04 -1.84
N GLU A 35 -7.79 -14.10 -1.04
CA GLU A 35 -7.69 -14.12 0.42
C GLU A 35 -6.26 -14.04 1.00
N MET A 36 -5.23 -13.80 0.17
CA MET A 36 -3.84 -13.67 0.62
C MET A 36 -3.64 -12.52 1.62
N LEU A 37 -4.40 -11.44 1.46
CA LEU A 37 -4.36 -10.26 2.31
C LEU A 37 -5.47 -10.30 3.36
N ASN A 38 -5.10 -10.13 4.63
CA ASN A 38 -6.07 -10.12 5.73
C ASN A 38 -6.90 -8.83 5.70
N PRO A 39 -8.24 -8.90 5.56
CA PRO A 39 -9.09 -7.70 5.50
C PRO A 39 -9.18 -6.91 6.80
N HIS A 40 -8.75 -7.48 7.93
CA HIS A 40 -8.71 -6.80 9.23
C HIS A 40 -7.43 -5.98 9.45
N TYR A 41 -6.45 -6.04 8.54
CA TYR A 41 -5.20 -5.27 8.62
C TYR A 41 -5.28 -4.09 7.68
N ALA A 42 -4.60 -2.99 8.00
CA ALA A 42 -4.36 -1.92 7.05
C ALA A 42 -3.31 -2.36 6.01
N LEU A 43 -3.51 -1.99 4.75
CA LEU A 43 -2.52 -2.23 3.69
C LEU A 43 -1.63 -1.00 3.55
N LEU A 44 -0.31 -1.15 3.70
CA LEU A 44 0.63 -0.03 3.72
C LEU A 44 1.66 -0.15 2.58
N PHE A 45 1.84 0.94 1.84
CA PHE A 45 2.86 1.11 0.82
C PHE A 45 3.84 2.21 1.26
N CYS A 46 5.11 1.86 1.52
CA CYS A 46 6.12 2.80 2.01
C CYS A 46 7.25 2.93 1.00
N TYR A 47 7.44 4.12 0.42
CA TYR A 47 8.40 4.38 -0.65
C TYR A 47 8.34 3.32 -1.77
N PHE A 48 7.12 2.84 -2.04
CA PHE A 48 6.86 1.78 -3.01
C PHE A 48 7.02 2.32 -4.44
N ASN A 49 7.51 1.48 -5.36
CA ASN A 49 7.85 1.93 -6.71
C ASN A 49 7.41 0.93 -7.76
N SER A 50 6.15 0.50 -7.69
CA SER A 50 5.55 -0.38 -8.68
C SER A 50 4.04 -0.17 -8.73
N GLY A 51 3.57 0.70 -9.62
CA GLY A 51 2.14 0.96 -9.80
C GLY A 51 1.35 -0.30 -10.17
N HIS A 52 1.92 -1.18 -10.99
CA HIS A 52 1.29 -2.45 -11.37
C HIS A 52 1.09 -3.37 -10.16
N ALA A 53 2.12 -3.58 -9.33
CA ALA A 53 1.98 -4.40 -8.14
C ALA A 53 1.01 -3.76 -7.13
N PHE A 54 1.05 -2.43 -6.99
CA PHE A 54 0.09 -1.69 -6.17
C PHE A 54 -1.36 -1.98 -6.61
N GLU A 55 -1.63 -1.90 -7.91
CA GLU A 55 -2.96 -2.18 -8.46
C GLU A 55 -3.42 -3.60 -8.14
N ASP A 56 -2.55 -4.60 -8.32
CA ASP A 56 -2.84 -6.00 -8.02
C ASP A 56 -3.12 -6.22 -6.53
N TYR A 57 -2.29 -5.65 -5.64
CA TYR A 57 -2.51 -5.74 -4.19
C TYR A 57 -3.83 -5.10 -3.78
N VAL A 58 -4.15 -3.91 -4.30
CA VAL A 58 -5.41 -3.22 -3.97
C VAL A 58 -6.62 -3.98 -4.51
N LYS A 59 -6.54 -4.58 -5.71
CA LYS A 59 -7.61 -5.43 -6.26
C LYS A 59 -7.85 -6.68 -5.41
N CYS A 60 -6.80 -7.28 -4.84
CA CYS A 60 -6.89 -8.46 -3.98
C CYS A 60 -7.40 -8.11 -2.56
N TYR A 61 -7.14 -6.89 -2.10
CA TYR A 61 -7.41 -6.48 -0.73
C TYR A 61 -8.89 -6.18 -0.48
N ARG A 62 -9.47 -6.89 0.50
CA ARG A 62 -10.87 -6.75 0.92
C ARG A 62 -11.07 -5.85 2.15
N GLY A 63 -10.00 -5.35 2.74
CA GLY A 63 -10.09 -4.37 3.82
C GLY A 63 -10.46 -2.98 3.31
N ASN A 64 -10.51 -2.00 4.22
CA ASN A 64 -11.03 -0.67 3.93
C ASN A 64 -10.03 0.46 4.20
N LEU A 65 -8.79 0.16 4.57
CA LEU A 65 -7.76 1.16 4.87
C LEU A 65 -6.48 0.85 4.09
N VAL A 66 -6.05 1.83 3.29
CA VAL A 66 -4.77 1.85 2.59
C VAL A 66 -3.96 3.05 3.09
N ILE A 67 -2.69 2.83 3.41
CA ILE A 67 -1.75 3.87 3.86
C ILE A 67 -0.65 3.98 2.80
N ILE A 68 -0.37 5.19 2.33
CA ILE A 68 0.69 5.48 1.37
C ILE A 68 1.66 6.45 2.00
N ILE A 69 2.92 6.03 2.10
CA ILE A 69 4.03 6.85 2.62
C ILE A 69 5.01 7.10 1.49
N GLY A 70 5.27 8.37 1.19
CA GLY A 70 6.17 8.74 0.10
C GLY A 70 6.36 10.25 -0.04
N PRO A 71 7.20 10.68 -0.99
CA PRO A 71 7.43 12.09 -1.27
C PRO A 71 6.24 12.73 -2.00
N SER A 72 6.06 14.02 -1.75
CA SER A 72 5.31 14.92 -2.64
C SER A 72 6.17 15.36 -3.83
N TYR A 73 5.53 15.96 -4.83
CA TYR A 73 6.16 16.63 -5.97
C TYR A 73 7.36 17.51 -5.60
N GLY A 74 8.37 17.51 -6.49
CA GLY A 74 9.50 18.45 -6.44
C GLY A 74 10.74 18.00 -5.66
N LYS A 75 10.80 16.75 -5.19
CA LYS A 75 11.96 16.20 -4.43
C LYS A 75 12.94 15.35 -5.24
N GLY A 76 12.71 15.15 -6.54
CA GLY A 76 13.56 14.29 -7.39
C GLY A 76 13.54 12.80 -7.00
N ARG A 77 12.67 12.41 -6.04
CA ARG A 77 12.41 11.03 -5.64
C ARG A 77 11.03 10.64 -6.14
N HIS A 78 10.92 9.48 -6.76
CA HIS A 78 9.69 8.98 -7.36
C HIS A 78 9.21 7.74 -6.60
N THR A 79 7.91 7.70 -6.31
CA THR A 79 7.20 6.53 -5.81
C THR A 79 5.97 6.33 -6.66
N ASP A 80 5.55 5.08 -6.78
CA ASP A 80 4.33 4.68 -7.45
C ASP A 80 3.66 3.57 -6.62
N PRO A 81 2.60 3.90 -5.86
CA PRO A 81 1.82 5.14 -5.90
C PRO A 81 2.49 6.34 -5.20
N GLN A 82 2.04 7.55 -5.55
CA GLN A 82 2.32 8.76 -4.78
C GLN A 82 1.26 8.99 -3.70
N PRO A 83 1.57 9.68 -2.58
CA PRO A 83 0.63 9.87 -1.48
C PRO A 83 -0.68 10.59 -1.83
N PHE A 84 -0.70 11.44 -2.86
CA PHE A 84 -1.87 12.27 -3.20
C PHE A 84 -2.45 11.99 -4.59
N GLU A 85 -1.74 11.20 -5.40
CA GLU A 85 -2.12 10.86 -6.78
C GLU A 85 -2.07 9.35 -7.01
N ALA A 86 -2.35 8.59 -5.97
CA ALA A 86 -2.47 7.15 -6.05
C ALA A 86 -3.56 6.76 -7.07
N LYS A 87 -3.17 6.00 -8.09
CA LYS A 87 -4.08 5.53 -9.15
C LYS A 87 -4.79 4.27 -8.68
N PHE A 88 -5.78 4.43 -7.81
CA PHE A 88 -6.60 3.32 -7.34
C PHE A 88 -7.37 2.66 -8.50
N PRO A 89 -7.54 1.31 -8.48
CA PRO A 89 -8.27 0.58 -9.52
C PRO A 89 -9.80 0.78 -9.45
N SER A 90 -10.34 1.36 -8.37
CA SER A 90 -11.75 1.72 -8.25
C SER A 90 -11.90 3.11 -7.63
N SER A 91 -13.01 3.78 -7.94
CA SER A 91 -13.37 5.09 -7.39
C SER A 91 -13.90 5.03 -5.95
N GLU A 92 -13.90 3.86 -5.32
CA GLU A 92 -14.38 3.69 -3.93
C GLU A 92 -13.37 4.20 -2.90
N TRP A 93 -12.11 4.40 -3.29
CA TRP A 93 -11.06 4.87 -2.41
C TRP A 93 -10.97 6.38 -2.41
N TYR A 94 -11.01 7.00 -1.23
CA TYR A 94 -10.84 8.45 -1.07
C TYR A 94 -9.84 8.76 0.02
N LEU A 95 -9.12 9.88 -0.16
CA LEU A 95 -8.18 10.39 0.84
C LEU A 95 -8.98 10.90 2.05
N ASP A 96 -8.75 10.30 3.22
CA ASP A 96 -9.43 10.65 4.47
C ASP A 96 -8.60 11.65 5.29
N CYS A 97 -7.32 11.34 5.47
CA CYS A 97 -6.40 12.20 6.22
C CYS A 97 -4.95 12.05 5.74
N TYR A 98 -4.11 13.04 6.05
CA TYR A 98 -2.68 12.99 5.78
C TYR A 98 -1.86 13.79 6.79
N LYS A 99 -0.56 13.47 6.89
CA LYS A 99 0.40 14.19 7.74
C LYS A 99 1.77 14.28 7.08
N GLU A 100 2.36 15.48 7.07
CA GLU A 100 3.75 15.67 6.68
C GLU A 100 4.72 15.19 7.76
N ILE A 101 5.78 14.48 7.36
CA ILE A 101 6.84 13.99 8.24
C ILE A 101 7.88 15.08 8.43
N LYS A 102 7.96 15.68 9.61
CA LYS A 102 9.06 16.60 10.04
C LYS A 102 9.48 17.66 9.00
N GLN A 103 8.55 18.19 8.20
CA GLN A 103 8.81 19.17 7.12
C GLN A 103 9.71 18.67 5.97
N THR A 104 9.77 17.35 5.77
CA THR A 104 10.61 16.73 4.73
C THR A 104 9.98 16.76 3.33
N LYS A 105 8.70 17.13 3.21
CA LYS A 105 7.81 16.85 2.07
C LYS A 105 7.56 15.37 1.80
N ASP A 106 7.88 14.50 2.75
CA ASP A 106 7.34 13.15 2.77
C ASP A 106 6.06 13.15 3.59
N PHE A 107 5.06 12.41 3.13
CA PHE A 107 3.72 12.40 3.71
C PHE A 107 3.29 10.98 4.03
N ILE A 108 2.50 10.85 5.09
CA ILE A 108 1.67 9.68 5.38
C ILE A 108 0.26 10.05 4.94
N ALA A 109 -0.28 9.38 3.94
CA ALA A 109 -1.63 9.57 3.43
C ALA A 109 -2.48 8.32 3.69
N CYS A 110 -3.68 8.52 4.25
CA CYS A 110 -4.61 7.46 4.58
C CYS A 110 -5.81 7.52 3.65
N TYR A 111 -6.06 6.43 2.94
CA TYR A 111 -7.20 6.25 2.06
C TYR A 111 -8.18 5.26 2.66
N VAL A 112 -9.45 5.64 2.69
CA VAL A 112 -10.54 4.79 3.18
C VAL A 112 -11.41 4.34 2.01
N LYS A 113 -11.83 3.08 2.03
CA LYS A 113 -12.79 2.54 1.08
C LYS A 113 -14.21 2.92 1.50
N GLN A 114 -14.96 3.56 0.61
CA GLN A 114 -16.36 3.89 0.83
C GLN A 114 -17.15 2.59 1.05
N GLN A 115 -17.73 2.43 2.24
CA GLN A 115 -18.64 1.33 2.49
C GLN A 115 -19.96 1.62 1.79
N THR A 116 -20.33 0.79 0.82
CA THR A 116 -21.69 0.80 0.31
C THR A 116 -22.60 0.28 1.42
N ASP A 117 -23.40 1.16 2.05
CA ASP A 117 -24.45 0.74 2.98
C ASP A 117 -25.51 -0.07 2.20
N ILE A 118 -25.34 -1.39 2.13
CA ILE A 118 -26.33 -2.30 1.52
C ILE A 118 -27.65 -2.30 2.33
N ASN A 119 -27.64 -1.76 3.55
CA ASN A 119 -28.79 -1.73 4.47
C ASN A 119 -29.71 -0.49 4.33
N LYS A 120 -29.53 0.38 3.32
CA LYS A 120 -30.47 1.49 3.03
C LYS A 120 -31.53 1.18 1.98
N ILE A 121 -31.58 -0.06 1.48
CA ILE A 121 -32.62 -0.52 0.55
C ILE A 121 -33.28 -1.78 1.12
N LYS A 122 -34.12 -1.60 2.15
CA LYS A 122 -35.36 -2.37 2.41
C LYS A 122 -36.02 -1.91 3.71
#